data_AF-A0A3L8D659-F1
#
_entry.id   AF-A0A3L8D659-F1
#
_cell.length_a   1.000
_cell.length_b   1.000
_cell.length_c   1.000
_cell.angle_alpha   90.00
_cell.angle_beta   90.00
_cell.angle_gamma   90.00
#
_symmetry.space_group_name_H-M   'P 1'
#
loop_
_entity.id
_entity.type
_entity.pdbx_description
1 polymer ?
#
loop_
_entity_poly.entity_id
_entity_poly.type
_entity_poly.pdbx_seq_one_letter_code
_entity_poly.pdbx_strand_id
1 'polypeptide(L)'
;MDNVELKAYFLFLKYILYFFNSFNAFFQSAETRIHLLQLQSANFLLQICRNFLQKDYLKDVTTNINFAQKENQKDINDILLGSECEQYLEDLLLEGHMDAVTQVRQNCLQFYITAVEKVRKRLPINDDFLKKMQVFLPSISLFDSNRNTSFQHVCLIARNIGGFDEESLKYEWFILLADFTAEETQNLSLLDFDDMWKKMLQRQLSNGVYKYPNLRNLLSAVRCLPNSNADSERTFSILTDIKSKKRNKLSSTCVNAICVIKSALKSRGEIAANMKINEQHLSCMVSEKLYATCPTRKKSSFNLHAADESAGCS
;
A
#
# COMPACT_ATOMS: atom_id res chain seq x y z
N MET A 1 -5.41 -39.79 -16.72
CA MET A 1 -5.40 -39.72 -15.26
C MET A 1 -5.78 -38.31 -14.89
N ASP A 2 -7.07 -38.09 -14.62
CA ASP A 2 -7.51 -36.83 -14.05
C ASP A 2 -6.94 -36.75 -12.63
N ASN A 3 -6.11 -35.74 -12.38
CA ASN A 3 -5.53 -35.54 -11.06
C ASN A 3 -6.64 -34.99 -10.14
N VAL A 4 -7.34 -35.89 -9.44
CA VAL A 4 -8.44 -35.56 -8.53
C VAL A 4 -8.04 -34.54 -7.45
N GLU A 5 -6.78 -34.54 -7.02
CA GLU A 5 -6.25 -33.56 -6.06
C GLU A 5 -6.23 -32.15 -6.65
N LEU A 6 -5.94 -32.01 -7.95
CA LEU A 6 -5.82 -30.71 -8.62
C LEU A 6 -7.13 -29.92 -8.53
N LYS A 7 -8.27 -30.59 -8.71
CA LYS A 7 -9.59 -29.97 -8.57
C LYS A 7 -9.81 -29.50 -7.12
N ALA A 8 -9.46 -30.31 -6.12
CA ALA A 8 -9.55 -29.93 -4.72
C ALA A 8 -8.68 -28.70 -4.40
N TYR A 9 -7.44 -28.66 -4.90
CA TYR A 9 -6.57 -27.48 -4.73
C TYR A 9 -7.14 -26.22 -5.36
N PHE A 10 -7.78 -26.29 -6.53
CA PHE A 10 -8.43 -25.11 -7.12
C PHE A 10 -9.64 -24.63 -6.33
N LEU A 11 -10.45 -25.54 -5.78
CA LEU A 11 -11.58 -25.19 -4.92
C LEU A 11 -11.09 -24.55 -3.61
N PHE A 12 -10.03 -25.09 -3.01
CA PHE A 12 -9.36 -24.48 -1.86
C PHE A 12 -8.82 -23.09 -2.20
N LEU A 13 -8.11 -22.94 -3.33
CA LEU A 13 -7.57 -21.65 -3.77
C LEU A 13 -8.68 -20.62 -4.00
N LYS A 14 -9.80 -21.01 -4.60
CA LYS A 14 -10.99 -20.15 -4.77
C LYS A 14 -11.47 -19.60 -3.42
N TYR A 15 -11.50 -20.44 -2.39
CA TYR A 15 -11.87 -20.04 -1.04
C TYR A 15 -10.83 -19.10 -0.40
N ILE A 16 -9.57 -19.52 -0.30
CA ILE A 16 -8.57 -18.77 0.47
C ILE A 16 -8.18 -17.45 -0.22
N LEU A 17 -8.18 -17.40 -1.55
CA LEU A 17 -7.86 -16.18 -2.30
C LEU A 17 -8.88 -15.06 -2.07
N TYR A 18 -10.10 -15.37 -1.62
CA TYR A 18 -11.07 -14.33 -1.23
C TYR A 18 -10.49 -13.40 -0.15
N PHE A 19 -9.87 -13.96 0.89
CA PHE A 19 -9.27 -13.17 1.97
C PHE A 19 -8.08 -12.33 1.47
N PHE A 20 -7.22 -12.93 0.65
CA PHE A 20 -6.06 -12.24 0.07
C PHE A 20 -6.49 -11.08 -0.84
N ASN A 21 -7.47 -11.32 -1.71
CA ASN A 21 -7.97 -10.31 -2.63
C ASN A 21 -8.69 -9.18 -1.89
N SER A 22 -9.42 -9.50 -0.82
CA SER A 22 -10.06 -8.50 0.04
C SER A 22 -9.03 -7.57 0.70
N PHE A 23 -7.97 -8.14 1.31
CA PHE A 23 -6.90 -7.33 1.89
C PHE A 23 -6.11 -6.56 0.82
N ASN A 24 -5.84 -7.18 -0.33
CA ASN A 24 -5.15 -6.52 -1.44
C ASN A 24 -5.94 -5.31 -1.96
N ALA A 25 -7.26 -5.44 -2.12
CA ALA A 25 -8.12 -4.32 -2.50
C ALA A 25 -8.09 -3.18 -1.47
N PHE A 26 -8.01 -3.50 -0.17
CA PHE A 26 -7.78 -2.49 0.86
C PHE A 26 -6.43 -1.78 0.69
N PHE A 27 -5.36 -2.54 0.43
CA PHE A 27 -3.99 -2.06 0.29
C PHE A 27 -3.71 -1.31 -1.02
N GLN A 28 -4.56 -1.47 -2.03
CA GLN A 28 -4.52 -0.78 -3.32
C GLN A 28 -5.39 0.49 -3.35
N SER A 29 -5.99 0.89 -2.22
CA SER A 29 -6.78 2.12 -2.17
C SER A 29 -5.92 3.38 -2.34
N ALA A 30 -6.47 4.40 -3.01
CA ALA A 30 -5.87 5.73 -3.10
C ALA A 30 -6.20 6.62 -1.89
N GLU A 31 -7.14 6.20 -1.04
CA GLU A 31 -7.57 6.95 0.14
C GLU A 31 -6.56 6.84 1.29
N THR A 32 -6.56 7.84 2.18
CA THR A 32 -5.74 7.81 3.38
C THR A 32 -6.21 6.75 4.36
N ARG A 33 -5.46 5.64 4.49
CA ARG A 33 -5.84 4.49 5.35
C ARG A 33 -4.75 4.05 6.34
N ILE A 34 -3.73 4.89 6.58
CA ILE A 34 -2.60 4.56 7.47
C ILE A 34 -3.07 4.21 8.89
N HIS A 35 -4.10 4.90 9.36
CA HIS A 35 -4.73 4.70 10.67
C HIS A 35 -5.43 3.35 10.82
N LEU A 36 -5.67 2.63 9.71
CA LEU A 36 -6.27 1.29 9.66
C LEU A 36 -5.25 0.19 9.35
N LEU A 37 -4.05 0.52 8.87
CA LEU A 37 -3.14 -0.44 8.26
C LEU A 37 -2.76 -1.59 9.20
N GLN A 38 -2.37 -1.27 10.43
CA GLN A 38 -2.03 -2.29 11.44
C GLN A 38 -3.24 -3.15 11.81
N LEU A 39 -4.40 -2.52 12.04
CA LEU A 39 -5.64 -3.20 12.41
C LEU A 39 -6.08 -4.19 11.31
N GLN A 40 -6.11 -3.74 10.06
CA GLN A 40 -6.50 -4.57 8.93
C GLN A 40 -5.49 -5.69 8.66
N SER A 41 -4.19 -5.42 8.86
CA SER A 41 -3.15 -6.45 8.77
C SER A 41 -3.32 -7.55 9.82
N ALA A 42 -3.61 -7.18 11.07
CA ALA A 42 -3.87 -8.12 12.15
C ALA A 42 -5.17 -8.91 11.92
N ASN A 43 -6.23 -8.24 11.45
CA ASN A 43 -7.49 -8.90 11.10
C ASN A 43 -7.33 -9.91 9.97
N PHE A 44 -6.57 -9.56 8.93
CA PHE A 44 -6.26 -10.47 7.83
C PHE A 44 -5.51 -11.72 8.32
N LEU A 45 -4.48 -11.55 9.16
CA LEU A 45 -3.79 -12.68 9.79
C LEU A 45 -4.74 -13.56 10.59
N LEU A 46 -5.59 -12.96 11.44
CA LEU A 46 -6.57 -13.67 12.24
C LEU A 46 -7.60 -14.44 11.41
N GLN A 47 -8.06 -13.88 10.28
CA GLN A 47 -8.97 -14.54 9.36
C GLN A 47 -8.38 -15.82 8.79
N ILE A 48 -7.11 -15.80 8.39
CA ILE A 48 -6.41 -17.00 7.91
C ILE A 48 -6.23 -18.02 9.04
N CYS A 49 -5.75 -17.56 10.21
CA CYS A 49 -5.50 -18.39 11.39
C CYS A 49 -6.73 -19.18 11.86
N ARG A 50 -7.93 -18.58 11.80
CA ARG A 50 -9.20 -19.23 12.21
C ARG A 50 -9.50 -20.53 11.44
N ASN A 51 -8.93 -20.72 10.26
CA ASN A 51 -9.17 -21.91 9.47
C ASN A 51 -8.49 -23.15 10.05
N PHE A 52 -7.32 -23.01 10.67
CA PHE A 52 -6.48 -24.14 11.05
C PHE A 52 -5.94 -24.11 12.50
N LEU A 53 -6.03 -22.99 13.22
CA LEU A 53 -5.63 -22.91 14.63
C LEU A 53 -6.81 -23.17 15.58
N GLN A 54 -6.51 -23.73 16.75
CA GLN A 54 -7.49 -23.85 17.82
C GLN A 54 -7.85 -22.48 18.39
N LYS A 55 -9.08 -22.37 18.93
CA LYS A 55 -9.64 -21.09 19.41
C LYS A 55 -8.82 -20.46 20.52
N ASP A 56 -8.26 -21.29 21.41
CA ASP A 56 -7.53 -20.84 22.59
C ASP A 56 -6.28 -20.05 22.22
N TYR A 57 -5.64 -20.40 21.11
CA TYR A 57 -4.41 -19.75 20.65
C TYR A 57 -4.64 -18.56 19.70
N LEU A 58 -5.88 -18.25 19.33
CA LEU A 58 -6.18 -17.11 18.44
C LEU A 58 -5.83 -15.75 19.08
N LYS A 59 -5.80 -15.67 20.42
CA LYS A 59 -5.46 -14.45 21.15
C LYS A 59 -3.97 -14.10 21.06
N ASP A 60 -3.12 -15.12 20.86
CA ASP A 60 -1.65 -15.00 20.89
C ASP A 60 -1.02 -14.93 19.49
N VAL A 61 -1.84 -14.80 18.45
CA VAL A 61 -1.41 -14.77 17.05
C VAL A 61 -0.44 -13.61 16.77
N THR A 62 -0.56 -12.52 17.52
CA THR A 62 0.31 -11.34 17.41
C THR A 62 1.59 -11.45 18.25
N THR A 63 1.62 -12.24 19.32
CA THR A 63 2.68 -12.19 20.36
C THR A 63 3.79 -13.23 20.22
N ASN A 64 3.79 -14.04 19.16
CA ASN A 64 4.77 -15.09 18.77
C ASN A 64 4.35 -16.54 19.00
N ILE A 65 3.10 -16.89 18.67
CA ILE A 65 2.73 -18.30 18.50
C ILE A 65 3.59 -19.00 17.43
N ASN A 66 3.97 -20.26 17.67
CA ASN A 66 4.49 -21.13 16.61
C ASN A 66 3.31 -21.74 15.83
N PHE A 67 3.09 -21.29 14.59
CA PHE A 67 1.99 -21.77 13.75
C PHE A 67 2.17 -23.23 13.29
N ALA A 68 3.40 -23.72 13.21
CA ALA A 68 3.72 -25.08 12.77
C ALA A 68 3.59 -26.12 13.90
N GLN A 69 3.41 -25.67 15.14
CA GLN A 69 3.30 -26.53 16.30
C GLN A 69 1.92 -27.23 16.33
N LYS A 70 1.90 -28.56 16.39
CA LYS A 70 0.69 -29.38 16.28
C LYS A 70 -0.32 -29.12 17.39
N GLU A 71 0.12 -28.84 18.61
CA GLU A 71 -0.78 -28.59 19.74
C GLU A 71 -1.58 -27.29 19.56
N ASN A 72 -1.11 -26.38 18.71
CA ASN A 72 -1.79 -25.13 18.40
C ASN A 72 -2.80 -25.26 17.26
N GLN A 73 -2.67 -26.35 16.47
CA GLN A 73 -3.46 -26.60 15.27
C GLN A 73 -4.70 -27.41 15.61
N LYS A 74 -5.76 -27.23 14.83
CA LYS A 74 -6.90 -28.14 14.85
C LYS A 74 -6.47 -29.51 14.34
N ASP A 75 -7.31 -30.52 14.59
CA ASP A 75 -7.15 -31.79 13.90
C ASP A 75 -7.17 -31.58 12.37
N ILE A 76 -6.45 -32.42 11.64
CA ILE A 76 -6.32 -32.30 10.19
C ILE A 76 -7.69 -32.37 9.48
N ASN A 77 -8.66 -33.07 10.07
CA ASN A 77 -10.01 -33.19 9.53
C ASN A 77 -10.90 -31.97 9.89
N ASP A 78 -10.53 -31.20 10.91
CA ASP A 78 -11.27 -30.03 11.40
C ASP A 78 -10.77 -28.71 10.81
N ILE A 79 -9.73 -28.74 9.97
CA ILE A 79 -9.29 -27.56 9.22
C ILE A 79 -10.36 -27.17 8.21
N LEU A 80 -10.57 -25.87 8.03
CA LEU A 80 -11.56 -25.35 7.08
C LEU A 80 -10.91 -25.10 5.71
N LEU A 81 -11.35 -25.83 4.68
CA LEU A 81 -10.86 -25.66 3.30
C LEU A 81 -11.83 -24.92 2.38
N GLY A 82 -13.00 -24.54 2.91
CA GLY A 82 -14.11 -23.93 2.17
C GLY A 82 -15.14 -24.95 1.72
N SER A 83 -16.43 -24.59 1.75
CA SER A 83 -17.55 -25.53 1.60
C SER A 83 -17.51 -26.35 0.31
N GLU A 84 -17.16 -25.73 -0.82
CA GLU A 84 -17.07 -26.45 -2.10
C GLU A 84 -15.92 -27.46 -2.11
N CYS A 85 -14.80 -27.15 -1.45
CA CYS A 85 -13.67 -28.06 -1.33
C CYS A 85 -14.02 -29.22 -0.40
N GLU A 86 -14.63 -28.95 0.75
CA GLU A 86 -15.05 -29.99 1.70
C GLU A 86 -16.03 -30.97 1.08
N GLN A 87 -17.07 -30.49 0.38
CA GLN A 87 -18.03 -31.34 -0.34
C GLN A 87 -17.33 -32.24 -1.35
N TYR A 88 -16.39 -31.69 -2.12
CA TYR A 88 -15.63 -32.48 -3.09
C TYR A 88 -14.71 -33.51 -2.43
N LEU A 89 -14.14 -33.20 -1.27
CA LEU A 89 -13.34 -34.17 -0.49
C LEU A 89 -14.22 -35.27 0.09
N GLU A 90 -15.44 -34.98 0.53
CA GLU A 90 -16.42 -35.98 0.97
C GLU A 90 -16.77 -36.96 -0.16
N ASP A 91 -17.03 -36.45 -1.37
CA ASP A 91 -17.26 -37.28 -2.56
C ASP A 91 -16.06 -38.20 -2.84
N LEU A 92 -14.84 -37.67 -2.77
CA LEU A 92 -13.62 -38.46 -2.97
C LEU A 92 -13.42 -39.54 -1.89
N LEU A 93 -13.83 -39.29 -0.64
CA LEU A 93 -13.81 -40.32 0.41
C LEU A 93 -14.76 -41.47 0.07
N LEU A 94 -15.97 -41.17 -0.43
CA LEU A 94 -16.95 -42.17 -0.86
C LEU A 94 -16.48 -42.99 -2.06
N GLU A 95 -15.74 -42.36 -2.97
CA GLU A 95 -15.11 -43.00 -4.14
C GLU A 95 -13.86 -43.83 -3.78
N GLY A 96 -13.44 -43.83 -2.51
CA GLY A 96 -12.30 -44.62 -2.02
C GLY A 96 -10.95 -43.94 -2.15
N HIS A 97 -10.89 -42.63 -2.42
CA HIS A 97 -9.67 -41.85 -2.60
C HIS A 97 -9.10 -41.29 -1.27
N MET A 98 -9.01 -42.12 -0.23
CA MET A 98 -8.58 -41.72 1.13
C MET A 98 -7.20 -41.05 1.17
N ASP A 99 -6.23 -41.60 0.43
CA ASP A 99 -4.85 -41.09 0.39
C ASP A 99 -4.80 -39.68 -0.23
N ALA A 100 -5.55 -39.45 -1.30
CA ALA A 100 -5.63 -38.16 -1.98
C ALA A 100 -6.24 -37.09 -1.05
N VAL A 101 -7.31 -37.43 -0.32
CA VAL A 101 -7.95 -36.50 0.63
C VAL A 101 -6.99 -36.15 1.77
N THR A 102 -6.27 -37.13 2.30
CA THR A 102 -5.27 -36.91 3.35
C THR A 102 -4.14 -36.00 2.85
N GLN A 103 -3.63 -36.25 1.64
CA GLN A 103 -2.58 -35.46 1.02
C GLN A 103 -3.03 -34.01 0.77
N VAL A 104 -4.25 -33.81 0.27
CA VAL A 104 -4.82 -32.47 0.05
C VAL A 104 -4.92 -31.71 1.36
N ARG A 105 -5.48 -32.31 2.42
CA ARG A 105 -5.60 -31.65 3.73
C ARG A 105 -4.24 -31.24 4.30
N GLN A 106 -3.23 -32.13 4.22
CA GLN A 106 -1.86 -31.84 4.67
C GLN A 106 -1.24 -30.69 3.89
N ASN A 107 -1.39 -30.67 2.57
CA ASN A 107 -0.85 -29.61 1.71
C ASN A 107 -1.55 -28.27 1.96
N CYS A 108 -2.87 -28.26 2.15
CA CYS A 108 -3.62 -27.05 2.51
C CYS A 108 -3.24 -26.52 3.90
N LEU A 109 -3.03 -27.39 4.89
CA LEU A 109 -2.50 -27.00 6.20
C LEU A 109 -1.10 -26.36 6.06
N GLN A 110 -0.21 -26.97 5.27
CA GLN A 110 1.12 -26.42 5.03
C GLN A 110 1.06 -25.07 4.30
N PHE A 111 0.11 -24.89 3.38
CA PHE A 111 -0.18 -23.61 2.75
C PHE A 111 -0.57 -22.57 3.81
N TYR A 112 -1.50 -22.90 4.70
CA TYR A 112 -1.94 -21.99 5.76
C TYR A 112 -0.81 -21.54 6.65
N ILE A 113 -0.01 -22.47 7.17
CA ILE A 113 1.16 -22.20 8.02
C ILE A 113 2.11 -21.25 7.30
N THR A 114 2.49 -21.59 6.06
CA THR A 114 3.40 -20.78 5.25
C THR A 114 2.82 -19.39 5.01
N ALA A 115 1.53 -19.29 4.67
CA ALA A 115 0.85 -18.03 4.42
C ALA A 115 0.91 -17.11 5.65
N VAL A 116 0.48 -17.60 6.82
CA VAL A 116 0.46 -16.77 8.04
C VAL A 116 1.86 -16.34 8.48
N GLU A 117 2.88 -17.18 8.29
CA GLU A 117 4.27 -16.80 8.57
C GLU A 117 4.76 -15.69 7.64
N LYS A 118 4.45 -15.76 6.34
CA LYS A 118 4.80 -14.70 5.38
C LYS A 118 4.04 -13.42 5.67
N VAL A 119 2.75 -13.51 6.03
CA VAL A 119 1.92 -12.37 6.42
C VAL A 119 2.50 -11.71 7.68
N ARG A 120 2.78 -12.48 8.74
CA ARG A 120 3.38 -11.99 9.98
C ARG A 120 4.75 -11.32 9.76
N LYS A 121 5.55 -11.84 8.84
CA LYS A 121 6.87 -11.29 8.52
C LYS A 121 6.82 -9.97 7.74
N ARG A 122 5.80 -9.77 6.90
CA ARG A 122 5.77 -8.66 5.92
C ARG A 122 4.82 -7.53 6.28
N LEU A 123 3.75 -7.83 7.03
CA LEU A 123 2.76 -6.83 7.42
C LEU A 123 3.08 -6.26 8.80
N PRO A 124 2.69 -4.99 9.08
CA PRO A 124 3.01 -4.29 10.32
C PRO A 124 2.11 -4.73 11.49
N ILE A 125 1.96 -6.04 11.73
CA ILE A 125 1.00 -6.58 12.70
C ILE A 125 1.37 -6.18 14.14
N ASN A 126 2.66 -6.14 14.45
CA ASN A 126 3.20 -5.82 15.77
C ASN A 126 3.79 -4.42 15.85
N ASP A 127 3.52 -3.58 14.85
CA ASP A 127 4.03 -2.22 14.80
C ASP A 127 3.24 -1.31 15.75
N ASP A 128 3.87 -0.91 16.86
CA ASP A 128 3.21 -0.09 17.88
C ASP A 128 2.84 1.30 17.34
N PHE A 129 3.71 1.90 16.53
CA PHE A 129 3.48 3.22 15.95
C PHE A 129 2.21 3.24 15.08
N LEU A 130 2.08 2.28 14.16
CA LEU A 130 0.90 2.14 13.31
C LEU A 130 -0.33 1.70 14.09
N LYS A 131 -0.17 0.93 15.18
CA LYS A 131 -1.27 0.63 16.10
C LYS A 131 -1.79 1.91 16.77
N LYS A 132 -0.92 2.82 17.20
CA LYS A 132 -1.32 4.10 17.81
C LYS A 132 -2.04 5.02 16.84
N MET A 133 -1.81 4.91 15.53
CA MET A 133 -2.51 5.72 14.51
C MET A 133 -4.03 5.55 14.52
N GLN A 134 -4.55 4.46 15.08
CA GLN A 134 -5.99 4.26 15.29
C GLN A 134 -6.63 5.39 16.12
N VAL A 135 -5.84 6.16 16.88
CA VAL A 135 -6.34 7.34 17.61
C VAL A 135 -7.05 8.36 16.72
N PHE A 136 -6.76 8.37 15.42
CA PHE A 136 -7.40 9.26 14.46
C PHE A 136 -8.70 8.71 13.85
N LEU A 137 -9.14 7.52 14.27
CA LEU A 137 -10.46 6.98 13.91
C LEU A 137 -11.57 7.83 14.52
N PRO A 138 -12.71 8.00 13.83
CA PRO A 138 -13.86 8.73 14.38
C PRO A 138 -14.28 8.21 15.76
N SER A 139 -14.31 6.88 15.95
CA SER A 139 -14.67 6.25 17.23
C SER A 139 -13.82 6.70 18.42
N ILE A 140 -12.58 7.13 18.18
CA ILE A 140 -11.66 7.60 19.22
C ILE A 140 -11.55 9.12 19.22
N SER A 141 -11.33 9.73 18.05
CA SER A 141 -11.13 11.18 17.94
C SER A 141 -12.37 11.98 18.33
N LEU A 142 -13.58 11.45 18.09
CA LEU A 142 -14.87 12.12 18.30
C LEU A 142 -15.67 11.61 19.50
N PHE A 143 -15.47 10.36 19.94
CA PHE A 143 -16.35 9.75 20.96
C PHE A 143 -15.62 9.24 22.21
N ASP A 144 -14.28 9.17 22.21
CA ASP A 144 -13.55 8.73 23.41
C ASP A 144 -13.47 9.84 24.46
N SER A 145 -14.08 9.59 25.61
CA SER A 145 -14.05 10.48 26.77
C SER A 145 -12.69 10.48 27.48
N ASN A 146 -11.87 9.43 27.32
CA ASN A 146 -10.54 9.33 27.92
C ASN A 146 -9.49 10.04 27.06
N ARG A 147 -9.53 11.38 27.06
CA ARG A 147 -8.59 12.23 26.30
C ARG A 147 -7.14 12.10 26.73
N ASN A 148 -6.87 11.72 27.99
CA ASN A 148 -5.51 11.49 28.45
C ASN A 148 -4.86 10.32 27.73
N THR A 149 -5.56 9.19 27.59
CA THR A 149 -5.02 7.98 26.95
C THR A 149 -4.88 8.18 25.44
N SER A 150 -5.90 8.74 24.78
CA SER A 150 -5.80 9.06 23.35
C SER A 150 -4.71 10.10 23.08
N PHE A 151 -4.53 11.10 23.93
CA PHE A 151 -3.45 12.06 23.77
C PHE A 151 -2.07 11.41 23.89
N GLN A 152 -1.87 10.41 24.75
CA GLN A 152 -0.59 9.69 24.80
C GLN A 152 -0.24 9.06 23.44
N HIS A 153 -1.23 8.57 22.70
CA HIS A 153 -1.03 8.05 21.35
C HIS A 153 -0.68 9.17 20.36
N VAL A 154 -1.41 10.29 20.39
CA VAL A 154 -1.12 11.47 19.56
C VAL A 154 0.28 12.01 19.83
N CYS A 155 0.66 12.12 21.09
CA CYS A 155 1.96 12.58 21.54
C CYS A 155 3.09 11.65 21.05
N LEU A 156 2.91 10.33 21.14
CA LEU A 156 3.87 9.37 20.59
C LEU A 156 4.04 9.54 19.08
N ILE A 157 2.95 9.71 18.34
CA ILE A 157 3.00 9.93 16.89
C ILE A 157 3.73 11.24 16.56
N ALA A 158 3.40 12.33 17.28
CA ALA A 158 4.04 13.63 17.10
C ALA A 158 5.53 13.59 17.41
N ARG A 159 5.95 12.90 18.48
CA ARG A 159 7.37 12.70 18.85
C ARG A 159 8.13 11.93 17.78
N ASN A 160 7.53 10.87 17.23
CA ASN A 160 8.15 10.06 16.19
C ASN A 160 8.32 10.81 14.87
N ILE A 161 7.38 11.69 14.51
CA ILE A 161 7.49 12.53 13.30
C ILE A 161 8.46 13.70 13.55
N GLY A 162 8.42 14.29 14.75
CA GLY A 162 9.26 15.42 15.15
C GLY A 162 8.72 16.78 14.72
N GLY A 163 9.16 17.85 15.40
CA GLY A 163 8.85 19.23 15.03
C GLY A 163 7.49 19.75 15.49
N PHE A 164 6.93 19.20 16.57
CA PHE A 164 5.63 19.61 17.12
C PHE A 164 5.77 20.15 18.55
N ASP A 165 4.99 21.18 18.86
CA ASP A 165 4.82 21.65 20.24
C ASP A 165 3.79 20.76 20.95
N GLU A 166 4.26 19.96 21.91
CA GLU A 166 3.43 19.00 22.64
C GLU A 166 2.36 19.69 23.50
N GLU A 167 2.66 20.85 24.08
CA GLU A 167 1.71 21.54 24.96
C GLU A 167 0.55 22.14 24.16
N SER A 168 0.85 22.84 23.06
CA SER A 168 -0.20 23.36 22.17
C SER A 168 -1.00 22.24 21.51
N LEU A 169 -0.34 21.15 21.07
CA LEU A 169 -1.02 20.00 20.50
C LEU A 169 -1.95 19.32 21.53
N LYS A 170 -1.52 19.24 22.80
CA LYS A 170 -2.36 18.74 23.90
C LYS A 170 -3.59 19.61 24.08
N TYR A 171 -3.40 20.92 24.16
CA TYR A 171 -4.50 21.85 24.28
C TYR A 171 -5.52 21.67 23.15
N GLU A 172 -5.05 21.71 21.89
CA GLU A 172 -5.88 21.50 20.69
C GLU A 172 -6.64 20.17 20.72
N TRP A 173 -5.97 19.07 21.09
CA TRP A 173 -6.58 17.75 21.16
C TRP A 173 -7.70 17.68 22.21
N PHE A 174 -7.55 18.34 23.35
CA PHE A 174 -8.54 18.29 24.42
C PHE A 174 -9.78 19.14 24.12
N ILE A 175 -9.59 20.33 23.54
CA ILE A 175 -10.72 21.22 23.22
C ILE A 175 -11.51 20.73 22.01
N LEU A 176 -10.91 19.91 21.14
CA LEU A 176 -11.50 19.43 19.89
C LEU A 176 -12.93 18.88 20.06
N LEU A 177 -13.17 18.07 21.10
CA LEU A 177 -14.49 17.46 21.35
C LEU A 177 -15.54 18.48 21.80
N ALA A 178 -15.13 19.48 22.58
CA ALA A 178 -16.05 20.47 23.12
C ALA A 178 -16.62 21.40 22.03
N ASP A 179 -15.95 21.45 20.87
CA ASP A 179 -16.32 22.34 19.79
C ASP A 179 -17.43 21.80 18.89
N PHE A 180 -17.68 20.49 18.85
CA PHE A 180 -18.70 19.91 17.96
C PHE A 180 -19.96 19.53 18.72
N THR A 181 -21.13 19.81 18.14
CA THR A 181 -22.40 19.32 18.68
C THR A 181 -22.52 17.82 18.47
N ALA A 182 -23.45 17.17 19.19
CA ALA A 182 -23.71 15.73 19.02
C ALA A 182 -24.11 15.39 17.57
N GLU A 183 -24.91 16.24 16.92
CA GLU A 183 -25.32 16.07 15.52
C GLU A 183 -24.14 16.23 14.55
N GLU A 184 -23.31 17.26 14.74
CA GLU A 184 -22.09 17.45 13.94
C GLU A 184 -21.15 16.26 14.07
N THR A 185 -20.98 15.76 15.28
CA THR A 185 -20.11 14.61 15.60
C THR A 185 -20.58 13.35 14.89
N GLN A 186 -21.89 13.08 14.89
CA GLN A 186 -22.46 11.96 14.15
C GLN A 186 -22.26 12.13 12.64
N ASN A 187 -22.53 13.31 12.08
CA ASN A 187 -22.35 13.59 10.65
C ASN A 187 -20.88 13.44 10.23
N LEU A 188 -19.94 13.90 11.05
CA LEU A 188 -18.50 13.76 10.81
C LEU A 188 -18.06 12.30 10.80
N SER A 189 -18.64 11.46 11.67
CA SER A 189 -18.29 10.03 11.77
C SER A 189 -18.65 9.19 10.54
N LEU A 190 -19.54 9.70 9.68
CA LEU A 190 -19.97 9.04 8.45
C LEU A 190 -19.06 9.36 7.25
N LEU A 191 -18.17 10.33 7.39
CA LEU A 191 -17.25 10.76 6.34
C LEU A 191 -16.01 9.86 6.29
N ASP A 192 -15.33 9.86 5.14
CA ASP A 192 -13.99 9.30 5.07
C ASP A 192 -13.00 10.12 5.91
N PHE A 193 -11.83 9.53 6.15
CA PHE A 193 -10.79 10.10 7.00
C PHE A 193 -10.39 11.52 6.59
N ASP A 194 -10.16 11.75 5.30
CA ASP A 194 -9.65 13.03 4.82
C ASP A 194 -10.73 14.10 4.89
N ASP A 195 -11.96 13.78 4.50
CA ASP A 195 -13.10 14.71 4.56
C ASP A 195 -13.49 15.06 6.00
N MET A 196 -13.48 14.09 6.91
CA MET A 196 -13.72 14.31 8.34
C MET A 196 -12.70 15.30 8.91
N TRP A 197 -11.41 14.97 8.80
CA TRP A 197 -10.35 15.80 9.38
C TRP A 197 -10.25 17.16 8.70
N LYS A 198 -10.49 17.26 7.39
CA LYS A 198 -10.54 18.54 6.69
C LYS A 198 -11.65 19.44 7.23
N LYS A 199 -12.88 18.92 7.42
CA LYS A 199 -13.98 19.71 8.00
C LYS A 199 -13.68 20.13 9.43
N MET A 200 -13.15 19.23 10.25
CA MET A 200 -12.83 19.52 11.65
C MET A 200 -11.76 20.62 11.78
N LEU A 201 -10.69 20.52 11.00
CA LEU A 201 -9.55 21.42 11.07
C LEU A 201 -9.74 22.75 10.33
N GLN A 202 -10.84 22.91 9.59
CA GLN A 202 -11.17 24.16 8.89
C GLN A 202 -11.70 25.25 9.82
N ARG A 203 -12.10 24.93 11.05
CA ARG A 203 -12.60 25.93 12.00
C ARG A 203 -11.55 27.00 12.29
N GLN A 204 -11.98 28.24 12.26
CA GLN A 204 -11.16 29.42 12.50
C GLN A 204 -11.64 30.15 13.75
N LEU A 205 -10.70 30.83 14.39
CA LEU A 205 -10.98 31.84 15.40
C LEU A 205 -11.52 33.11 14.72
N SER A 206 -12.07 34.04 15.50
CA SER A 206 -12.64 35.30 15.00
C SER A 206 -11.65 36.19 14.23
N ASN A 207 -10.35 35.97 14.41
CA ASN A 207 -9.26 36.66 13.72
C ASN A 207 -8.80 35.95 12.43
N GLY A 208 -9.50 34.90 11.98
CA GLY A 208 -9.17 34.15 10.76
C GLY A 208 -8.03 33.13 10.91
N VAL A 209 -7.44 33.00 12.10
CA VAL A 209 -6.42 31.98 12.38
C VAL A 209 -7.10 30.62 12.59
N TYR A 210 -6.51 29.55 12.06
CA TYR A 210 -7.00 28.19 12.29
C TYR A 210 -7.00 27.86 13.78
N LYS A 211 -8.06 27.21 14.26
CA LYS A 211 -8.20 26.85 15.67
C LYS A 211 -7.24 25.72 16.09
N TYR A 212 -6.83 24.88 15.15
CA TYR A 212 -6.02 23.68 15.40
C TYR A 212 -4.76 23.60 14.50
N PRO A 213 -3.85 24.57 14.56
CA PRO A 213 -2.67 24.61 13.70
C PRO A 213 -1.73 23.42 13.91
N ASN A 214 -1.48 22.98 15.15
CA ASN A 214 -0.55 21.89 15.43
C ASN A 214 -1.14 20.54 15.00
N LEU A 215 -2.41 20.28 15.31
CA LEU A 215 -3.11 19.07 14.90
C LEU A 215 -3.23 18.99 13.38
N ARG A 216 -3.45 20.13 12.71
CA ARG A 216 -3.44 20.20 11.24
C ARG A 216 -2.09 19.83 10.66
N ASN A 217 -0.99 20.35 11.21
CA ASN A 217 0.35 20.01 10.74
C ASN A 217 0.64 18.52 10.97
N LEU A 218 0.23 17.97 12.12
CA LEU A 218 0.43 16.57 12.45
C LEU A 218 -0.32 15.66 11.48
N LEU A 219 -1.61 15.91 11.25
CA LEU A 219 -2.41 15.13 10.32
C LEU A 219 -1.92 15.28 8.88
N SER A 220 -1.40 16.46 8.50
CA SER A 220 -0.77 16.63 7.18
C SER A 220 0.46 15.73 7.04
N ALA A 221 1.30 15.64 8.06
CA ALA A 221 2.45 14.73 8.08
C ALA A 221 2.03 13.25 8.06
N VAL A 222 1.01 12.88 8.84
CA VAL A 222 0.44 11.52 8.85
C VAL A 222 -0.09 11.12 7.47
N ARG A 223 -0.72 12.05 6.74
CA ARG A 223 -1.21 11.82 5.36
C ARG A 223 -0.09 11.62 4.34
N CYS A 224 1.12 12.11 4.63
CA CYS A 224 2.29 11.88 3.78
C CYS A 224 2.93 10.49 3.98
N LEU A 225 2.50 9.73 4.99
CA LEU A 225 3.04 8.39 5.22
C LEU A 225 2.54 7.40 4.15
N PRO A 226 3.41 6.52 3.64
CA PRO A 226 3.03 5.50 2.69
C PRO A 226 2.05 4.52 3.37
N ASN A 227 0.81 4.49 2.88
CA ASN A 227 -0.27 3.75 3.51
C ASN A 227 -0.86 2.63 2.63
N SER A 228 -0.45 2.59 1.37
CA SER A 228 -0.97 1.71 0.33
C SER A 228 0.12 1.47 -0.72
N ASN A 229 -0.02 0.41 -1.52
CA ASN A 229 0.87 0.17 -2.66
C ASN A 229 0.37 0.84 -3.95
N ALA A 230 -0.78 1.52 -3.93
CA ALA A 230 -1.43 2.07 -5.12
C ALA A 230 -0.52 3.02 -5.90
N ASP A 231 0.23 3.88 -5.22
CA ASP A 231 1.17 4.81 -5.88
C ASP A 231 2.37 4.10 -6.49
N SER A 232 2.85 3.03 -5.83
CA SER A 232 3.91 2.18 -6.37
C SER A 232 3.42 1.42 -7.61
N GLU A 233 2.23 0.82 -7.57
CA GLU A 233 1.62 0.12 -8.71
C GLU A 233 1.37 1.07 -9.88
N ARG A 234 0.90 2.29 -9.61
CA ARG A 234 0.75 3.35 -10.62
C ARG A 234 2.09 3.71 -11.26
N THR A 235 3.17 3.77 -10.47
CA THR A 235 4.52 4.02 -10.98
C THR A 235 5.01 2.85 -11.85
N PHE A 236 4.75 1.60 -11.44
CA PHE A 236 5.09 0.42 -12.24
C PHE A 236 4.29 0.34 -13.54
N SER A 237 3.03 0.76 -13.54
CA SER A 237 2.22 0.90 -14.75
C SER A 237 2.85 1.91 -15.72
N ILE A 238 3.22 3.11 -15.23
CA ILE A 238 3.94 4.11 -16.03
C ILE A 238 5.26 3.55 -16.58
N LEU A 239 6.02 2.81 -15.76
CA LEU A 239 7.29 2.21 -16.15
C LEU A 239 7.11 1.18 -17.27
N THR A 240 6.05 0.38 -17.21
CA THR A 240 5.74 -0.65 -18.21
C THR A 240 5.44 0.00 -19.58
N ASP A 241 4.77 1.14 -19.59
CA ASP A 241 4.54 1.93 -20.81
C ASP A 241 5.84 2.54 -21.37
N ILE A 242 6.74 3.00 -20.49
CA ILE A 242 8.00 3.65 -20.88
C ILE A 242 8.99 2.62 -21.44
N LYS A 243 9.15 1.49 -20.74
CA LYS A 243 10.04 0.39 -21.08
C LYS A 243 9.26 -0.77 -21.70
N SER A 244 8.84 -0.59 -22.94
CA SER A 244 8.25 -1.68 -23.72
C SER A 244 9.34 -2.60 -24.32
N LYS A 245 8.96 -3.80 -24.76
CA LYS A 245 9.87 -4.72 -25.46
C LYS A 245 10.57 -4.08 -26.67
N LYS A 246 9.91 -3.14 -27.36
CA LYS A 246 10.47 -2.39 -28.49
C LYS A 246 11.30 -1.17 -28.07
N ARG A 247 11.11 -0.65 -26.85
CA ARG A 247 11.77 0.56 -26.31
C ARG A 247 12.43 0.26 -24.95
N ASN A 248 13.42 -0.63 -24.95
CA ASN A 248 14.09 -1.09 -23.73
C ASN A 248 15.45 -0.40 -23.45
N LYS A 249 16.08 0.22 -24.46
CA LYS A 249 17.38 0.90 -24.38
C LYS A 249 17.28 2.34 -23.85
N LEU A 250 16.70 2.51 -22.67
CA LEU A 250 16.66 3.78 -21.94
C LEU A 250 17.54 3.69 -20.69
N SER A 251 18.38 4.71 -20.46
CA SER A 251 19.13 4.84 -19.22
C SER A 251 18.19 5.04 -18.03
N SER A 252 18.62 4.67 -16.83
CA SER A 252 17.86 4.90 -15.59
C SER A 252 17.49 6.38 -15.41
N THR A 253 18.41 7.29 -15.71
CA THR A 253 18.19 8.74 -15.67
C THR A 253 17.06 9.18 -16.60
N CYS A 254 17.04 8.66 -17.84
CA CYS A 254 16.00 8.99 -18.81
C CYS A 254 14.64 8.43 -18.38
N VAL A 255 14.60 7.19 -17.90
CA VAL A 255 13.38 6.58 -17.36
C VAL A 255 12.83 7.40 -16.19
N ASN A 256 13.68 7.78 -15.23
CA ASN A 256 13.29 8.59 -14.08
C ASN A 256 12.73 9.95 -14.52
N ALA A 257 13.41 10.65 -15.42
CA ALA A 257 12.95 11.93 -15.94
C ALA A 257 11.57 11.82 -16.61
N ILE A 258 11.34 10.78 -17.42
CA ILE A 258 10.03 10.56 -18.06
C ILE A 258 8.95 10.26 -17.01
N CYS A 259 9.25 9.44 -15.99
CA CYS A 259 8.32 9.17 -14.89
C CYS A 259 7.92 10.45 -14.16
N VAL A 260 8.88 11.30 -13.80
CA VAL A 260 8.63 12.59 -13.13
C VAL A 260 7.76 13.50 -14.00
N ILE A 261 8.08 13.66 -15.29
CA ILE A 261 7.31 14.51 -16.21
C ILE A 261 5.89 13.97 -16.37
N LYS A 262 5.71 12.67 -16.61
CA LYS A 262 4.38 12.04 -16.72
C LYS A 262 3.56 12.21 -15.45
N SER A 263 4.19 12.03 -14.28
CA SER A 263 3.52 12.21 -12.98
C SER A 263 3.07 13.66 -12.78
N ALA A 264 3.95 14.62 -13.07
CA ALA A 264 3.65 16.05 -12.92
C ALA A 264 2.57 16.54 -13.90
N LEU A 265 2.56 16.03 -15.13
CA LEU A 265 1.50 16.32 -16.10
C LEU A 265 0.15 15.78 -15.61
N LYS A 266 0.13 14.51 -15.16
CA LYS A 266 -1.07 13.87 -14.63
C LYS A 266 -1.63 14.62 -13.42
N SER A 267 -0.78 15.07 -12.49
CA SER A 267 -1.24 15.85 -11.32
C SER A 267 -1.83 17.20 -11.68
N ARG A 268 -1.47 17.78 -12.83
CA ARG A 268 -2.05 19.03 -13.36
C ARG A 268 -3.25 18.81 -14.26
N GLY A 269 -3.64 17.56 -14.54
CA GLY A 269 -4.66 17.27 -15.56
C GLY A 269 -4.20 17.60 -16.99
N GLU A 270 -2.89 17.65 -17.22
CA GLU A 270 -2.28 17.98 -18.50
C GLU A 270 -1.78 16.72 -19.22
N ILE A 271 -1.64 16.85 -20.53
CA ILE A 271 -1.00 15.92 -21.45
C ILE A 271 0.10 16.66 -22.22
N ALA A 272 1.00 15.93 -22.87
CA ALA A 272 2.07 16.53 -23.65
C ALA A 272 1.58 17.53 -24.73
N ALA A 273 0.35 17.36 -25.22
CA ALA A 273 -0.25 18.23 -26.23
C ALA A 273 -0.82 19.55 -25.68
N ASN A 274 -1.21 19.61 -24.39
CA ASN A 274 -1.83 20.81 -23.80
C ASN A 274 -0.97 21.48 -22.73
N MET A 275 0.18 20.87 -22.37
CA MET A 275 1.14 21.46 -21.45
C MET A 275 1.60 22.82 -21.99
N LYS A 276 1.45 23.86 -21.18
CA LYS A 276 1.96 25.19 -21.54
C LYS A 276 3.47 25.23 -21.39
N ILE A 277 4.16 25.45 -22.50
CA ILE A 277 5.62 25.67 -22.52
C ILE A 277 5.88 27.12 -22.11
N ASN A 278 6.73 27.33 -21.11
CA ASN A 278 7.15 28.66 -20.66
C ASN A 278 8.61 28.92 -21.04
N GLU A 279 9.07 30.16 -20.85
CA GLU A 279 10.44 30.57 -21.17
C GLU A 279 11.49 29.74 -20.41
N GLN A 280 11.19 29.32 -19.17
CA GLN A 280 12.10 28.47 -18.40
C GLN A 280 12.32 27.11 -19.08
N HIS A 281 11.25 26.47 -19.58
CA HIS A 281 11.36 25.22 -20.35
C HIS A 281 12.21 25.41 -21.61
N LEU A 282 12.03 26.51 -22.34
CA LEU A 282 12.81 26.81 -23.55
C LEU A 282 14.28 27.11 -23.22
N SER A 283 14.54 27.79 -22.11
CA SER A 283 15.90 28.07 -21.63
C SER A 283 16.71 26.80 -21.30
N CYS A 284 16.03 25.68 -21.09
CA CYS A 284 16.62 24.36 -20.88
C CYS A 284 16.83 23.58 -22.18
N MET A 285 16.21 24.01 -23.29
CA MET A 285 16.28 23.38 -24.62
C MET A 285 17.38 23.99 -25.51
N VAL A 286 18.40 24.60 -24.92
CA VAL A 286 19.55 25.16 -25.65
C VAL A 286 20.65 24.10 -25.83
N SER A 287 21.33 24.15 -26.97
CA SER A 287 22.37 23.18 -27.35
C SER A 287 23.44 23.01 -26.27
N GLU A 288 23.87 24.11 -25.67
CA GLU A 288 24.87 24.13 -24.59
C GLU A 288 24.47 23.29 -23.38
N LYS A 289 23.18 23.24 -23.03
CA LYS A 289 22.67 22.45 -21.90
C LYS A 289 22.34 21.01 -22.30
N LEU A 290 21.78 20.80 -23.49
CA LEU A 290 21.37 19.48 -23.97
C LEU A 290 22.57 18.59 -24.34
N TYR A 291 23.63 19.19 -24.86
CA TYR A 291 24.81 18.49 -25.39
C TYR A 291 26.10 18.83 -24.66
N ALA A 292 26.02 19.38 -23.43
CA ALA A 292 27.18 19.75 -22.61
C ALA A 292 28.24 18.64 -22.49
N THR A 293 27.79 17.39 -22.47
CA THR A 293 28.63 16.18 -22.34
C THR A 293 28.71 15.34 -23.61
N CYS A 294 28.11 15.80 -24.71
CA CYS A 294 28.20 15.08 -25.98
C CYS A 294 29.63 15.26 -26.49
N PRO A 295 30.42 14.20 -26.68
CA PRO A 295 31.76 14.35 -27.24
C PRO A 295 31.61 15.04 -28.58
N THR A 296 32.16 16.25 -28.69
CA THR A 296 32.29 16.90 -29.98
C THR A 296 33.09 15.94 -30.84
N ARG A 297 32.41 15.29 -31.79
CA ARG A 297 33.11 14.53 -32.83
C ARG A 297 34.08 15.55 -33.41
N LYS A 298 35.39 15.37 -33.18
CA LYS A 298 36.40 16.10 -33.95
C LYS A 298 35.93 15.96 -35.39
N LYS A 299 35.70 17.09 -36.08
CA LYS A 299 35.40 17.07 -37.51
C LYS A 299 36.47 16.17 -38.11
N SER A 300 36.11 14.94 -38.47
CA SER A 300 36.99 14.14 -39.29
C SER A 300 37.05 14.94 -40.55
N SER A 301 38.25 15.41 -40.90
CA SER A 301 38.58 15.82 -42.25
C SER A 301 38.38 14.60 -43.14
N PHE A 302 37.13 14.23 -43.41
CA PHE A 302 36.81 13.57 -44.65
C PHE A 302 37.01 14.65 -45.69
N ASN A 303 38.25 14.77 -46.14
CA ASN A 303 38.49 15.16 -47.51
C ASN A 303 37.64 14.18 -48.32
N LEU A 304 36.55 14.68 -48.88
CA LEU A 304 35.94 14.05 -50.04
C LEU A 304 37.09 13.88 -51.02
N HIS A 305 37.57 12.64 -51.19
CA HIS A 305 38.42 12.32 -52.31
C HIS A 305 37.59 12.65 -53.55
N ALA A 306 37.94 13.77 -54.17
CA ALA A 306 37.59 14.04 -55.55
C ALA A 306 38.06 12.84 -56.36
N ALA A 307 37.17 12.31 -57.20
CA ALA A 307 37.53 11.33 -58.20
C ALA A 307 38.44 12.05 -59.21
N ASP A 308 39.75 11.91 -59.04
CA ASP A 308 40.69 12.28 -60.07
C ASP A 308 40.59 11.27 -61.21
N GLU A 309 40.44 11.85 -62.39
CA GLU A 309 40.35 11.26 -63.70
C GLU A 309 41.49 10.25 -63.94
N SER A 310 41.13 9.01 -64.25
CA SER A 310 42.04 8.08 -64.90
C SER A 310 42.16 8.48 -66.38
N ALA A 311 43.13 9.34 -66.70
CA ALA A 311 43.64 9.51 -68.06
C ALA A 311 44.54 8.30 -68.40
N GLY A 312 44.34 7.73 -69.58
CA GLY A 312 44.78 6.39 -69.96
C GLY A 312 46.27 6.22 -70.25
N CYS A 313 46.66 4.97 -70.52
CA CYS A 313 47.32 4.58 -71.78
C CYS A 313 47.42 3.05 -71.91
N SER A 314 47.17 2.60 -73.14
CA SER A 314 47.26 1.22 -73.70
C SER A 314 46.05 0.32 -73.48
#